data_AF-A0A6M2E1I0-F1
#
_entry.id   AF-A0A6M2E1I0-F1
#
_cell.length_a   1.000
_cell.length_b   1.000
_cell.length_c   1.000
_cell.angle_alpha   90.00
_cell.angle_beta   90.00
_cell.angle_gamma   90.00
#
_symmetry.space_group_name_H-M   'P 1'
#
loop_
_entity.id
_entity.type
_entity.pdbx_description
1 polymer ?
#
loop_
_entity_poly.entity_id
_entity_poly.type
_entity_poly.pdbx_seq_one_letter_code
_entity_poly.pdbx_strand_id
1 'polypeptide(L)'
;MSLISAKGIRRIVTITLIVVLSWLILFFLIGTSAAPGGDLFGLFLMTLAALLAGKICIQFQMPGLIGMLLVGILFQNLQWVTIEGNPNSPIIAKLRKLALVVILSRAGLGMDPDAFRKLYGAILKLGIVPWAIEWIVVTLLGRYWLQMPWLWSLTLGCLIAAVSPAVIVPTLFRLSGLGYGVEKGIPTLIVAAAG
;
A
#
# COMPACT_ATOMS: atom_id res chain seq x y z
N MET A 1 35.47 12.05 -9.13
CA MET A 1 34.27 12.62 -8.45
C MET A 1 33.22 13.20 -9.42
N SER A 2 33.56 13.61 -10.65
CA SER A 2 32.59 14.19 -11.63
C SER A 2 31.70 13.19 -12.38
N LEU A 3 32.11 11.92 -12.51
CA LEU A 3 31.39 10.91 -13.30
C LEU A 3 30.14 10.34 -12.62
N ILE A 4 30.03 10.43 -11.28
CA ILE A 4 28.89 9.90 -10.51
C ILE A 4 27.70 10.87 -10.60
N SER A 5 27.95 12.18 -10.64
CA SER A 5 26.92 13.21 -10.78
C SER A 5 26.27 13.20 -12.18
N ALA A 6 27.08 13.04 -13.25
CA ALA A 6 26.58 13.02 -14.62
C ALA A 6 25.66 11.81 -14.93
N LYS A 7 25.95 10.64 -14.34
CA LYS A 7 25.08 9.45 -14.49
C LYS A 7 23.74 9.63 -13.79
N GLY A 8 23.72 10.29 -12.62
CA GLY A 8 22.49 10.62 -11.90
C GLY A 8 21.60 11.57 -12.70
N ILE A 9 22.19 12.64 -13.23
CA ILE A 9 21.48 13.65 -14.05
C ILE A 9 20.88 13.01 -15.31
N ARG A 10 21.67 12.21 -16.05
CA ARG A 10 21.16 11.50 -17.24
C ARG A 10 19.99 10.59 -16.89
N ARG A 11 20.07 9.84 -15.79
CA ARG A 11 18.98 8.95 -15.34
C ARG A 11 17.71 9.71 -15.00
N ILE A 12 17.83 10.86 -14.31
CA ILE A 12 16.68 11.71 -13.98
C ILE A 12 16.04 12.25 -15.26
N VAL A 13 16.84 12.80 -16.17
CA VAL A 13 16.36 13.33 -17.46
C VAL A 13 15.64 12.24 -18.26
N THR A 14 16.22 11.03 -18.35
CA THR A 14 15.59 9.91 -19.06
C THR A 14 14.27 9.49 -18.43
N ILE A 15 14.19 9.38 -17.10
CA ILE A 15 12.94 9.01 -16.41
C ILE A 15 11.87 10.08 -16.62
N THR A 16 12.23 11.36 -16.48
CA THR A 16 11.29 12.48 -16.71
C THR A 16 10.79 12.45 -18.15
N LEU A 17 11.67 12.24 -19.13
CA LEU A 17 11.29 12.14 -20.54
C LEU A 17 10.30 10.98 -20.78
N ILE A 18 10.59 9.79 -20.24
CA ILE A 18 9.70 8.64 -20.38
C ILE A 18 8.32 8.92 -19.79
N VAL A 19 8.27 9.48 -18.57
CA VAL A 19 6.99 9.81 -17.90
C VAL A 19 6.20 10.82 -18.72
N VAL A 20 6.84 11.86 -19.23
CA VAL A 20 6.18 12.88 -20.06
C VAL A 20 5.69 12.29 -21.38
N LEU A 21 6.49 11.47 -22.06
CA LEU A 21 6.09 10.81 -23.30
C LEU A 21 4.93 9.83 -23.08
N SER A 22 4.98 9.04 -22.01
CA SER A 22 3.88 8.15 -21.63
C SER A 22 2.60 8.93 -21.34
N TRP A 23 2.71 10.09 -20.66
CA TRP A 23 1.57 10.95 -20.40
C TRP A 23 0.99 11.59 -21.67
N LEU A 24 1.85 12.04 -22.59
CA LEU A 24 1.42 12.57 -23.89
C LEU A 24 0.67 11.52 -24.71
N ILE A 25 1.14 10.29 -24.73
CA ILE A 25 0.45 9.18 -25.42
C ILE A 25 -0.93 8.94 -24.81
N LEU A 26 -1.05 8.94 -23.47
CA LEU A 26 -2.34 8.83 -22.78
C LEU A 26 -3.28 10.01 -23.07
N PHE A 27 -2.74 11.23 -23.14
CA PHE A 27 -3.49 12.42 -23.52
C PHE A 27 -4.07 12.31 -24.94
N PHE A 28 -3.25 11.86 -25.90
CA PHE A 28 -3.71 11.65 -27.28
C PHE A 28 -4.71 10.49 -27.43
N LEU A 29 -4.63 9.45 -26.60
CA LEU A 29 -5.54 8.29 -26.64
C LEU A 29 -6.88 8.53 -25.92
N ILE A 30 -6.88 9.23 -24.80
CA ILE A 30 -8.03 9.35 -23.88
C ILE A 30 -8.74 10.71 -23.99
N GLY A 31 -8.10 11.70 -24.62
CA GLY A 31 -8.71 13.00 -24.90
C GLY A 31 -8.95 13.84 -23.64
N THR A 32 -10.13 14.44 -23.52
CA THR A 32 -10.46 15.49 -22.51
C THR A 32 -10.34 15.03 -21.05
N SER A 33 -10.47 13.73 -20.75
CA SER A 33 -10.30 13.21 -19.38
C SER A 33 -8.84 13.21 -18.90
N ALA A 34 -7.87 13.25 -19.82
CA ALA A 34 -6.44 13.32 -19.53
C ALA A 34 -5.86 14.75 -19.66
N ALA A 35 -6.69 15.73 -20.05
CA ALA A 35 -6.32 17.14 -20.12
C ALA A 35 -6.05 17.74 -18.73
N PRO A 36 -5.32 18.87 -18.64
CA PRO A 36 -5.18 19.61 -17.38
C PRO A 36 -6.58 20.01 -16.86
N GLY A 37 -6.96 19.53 -15.68
CA GLY A 37 -8.31 19.68 -15.11
C GLY A 37 -9.26 18.49 -15.35
N GLY A 38 -8.84 17.50 -16.12
CA GLY A 38 -9.53 16.22 -16.25
C GLY A 38 -9.31 15.31 -15.04
N ASP A 39 -10.22 14.37 -14.81
CA ASP A 39 -10.19 13.54 -13.61
C ASP A 39 -8.97 12.60 -13.54
N LEU A 40 -8.50 12.09 -14.68
CA LEU A 40 -7.31 11.22 -14.73
C LEU A 40 -6.03 12.02 -14.45
N PHE A 41 -6.00 13.28 -14.87
CA PHE A 41 -4.93 14.20 -14.55
C PHE A 41 -4.87 14.47 -13.04
N GLY A 42 -6.03 14.61 -12.38
CA GLY A 42 -6.12 14.70 -10.92
C GLY A 42 -5.54 13.46 -10.21
N LEU A 43 -5.91 12.25 -10.65
CA LEU A 43 -5.36 11.00 -10.10
C LEU A 43 -3.85 10.85 -10.31
N PHE A 44 -3.34 11.28 -11.47
CA PHE A 44 -1.91 11.31 -11.74
C PHE A 44 -1.17 12.29 -10.84
N LEU A 45 -1.65 13.53 -10.74
CA LEU A 45 -1.06 14.55 -9.88
C LEU A 45 -1.07 14.12 -8.41
N MET A 46 -2.18 13.53 -7.95
CA MET A 46 -2.30 12.95 -6.60
C MET A 46 -1.25 11.85 -6.39
N THR A 47 -1.05 10.98 -7.38
CA THR A 47 -0.05 9.90 -7.29
C THR A 47 1.37 10.48 -7.20
N LEU A 48 1.71 11.49 -8.00
CA LEU A 48 3.01 12.16 -7.94
C LEU A 48 3.23 12.85 -6.58
N ALA A 49 2.22 13.60 -6.11
CA ALA A 49 2.26 14.26 -4.81
C ALA A 49 2.42 13.25 -3.67
N ALA A 50 1.70 12.12 -3.71
CA ALA A 50 1.80 11.05 -2.72
C ALA A 50 3.19 10.41 -2.70
N LEU A 51 3.81 10.19 -3.87
CA LEU A 51 5.18 9.68 -3.96
C LEU A 51 6.20 10.65 -3.37
N LEU A 52 6.04 11.96 -3.61
CA LEU A 52 6.91 12.99 -3.04
C LEU A 52 6.75 13.08 -1.53
N ALA A 53 5.51 13.18 -1.03
CA ALA A 53 5.21 13.21 0.40
C ALA A 53 5.71 11.95 1.10
N GLY A 54 5.53 10.77 0.50
CA GLY A 54 6.05 9.52 1.04
C GLY A 54 7.58 9.50 1.16
N LYS A 55 8.30 10.03 0.17
CA LYS A 55 9.77 10.20 0.25
C LYS A 55 10.17 11.18 1.35
N ILE A 56 9.45 12.28 1.50
CA ILE A 56 9.71 13.27 2.56
C ILE A 56 9.50 12.61 3.93
N CYS A 57 8.42 11.86 4.16
CA CYS A 57 8.19 11.16 5.42
C CYS A 57 9.30 10.14 5.75
N ILE A 58 9.80 9.41 4.74
CA ILE A 58 10.91 8.47 4.93
C ILE A 58 12.19 9.21 5.38
N GLN A 59 12.44 10.42 4.87
CA GLN A 59 13.57 11.24 5.30
C GLN A 59 13.49 11.62 6.78
N PHE A 60 12.29 11.82 7.31
CA PHE A 60 12.02 12.04 8.73
C PHE A 60 11.88 10.74 9.53
N GLN A 61 12.39 9.61 9.02
CA GLN A 61 12.32 8.28 9.65
C GLN A 61 10.90 7.74 9.89
N MET A 62 9.88 8.34 9.27
CA MET A 62 8.50 7.88 9.35
C MET A 62 8.17 6.91 8.21
N PRO A 63 7.21 5.99 8.40
CA PRO A 63 6.68 5.19 7.30
C PRO A 63 6.14 6.09 6.17
N GLY A 64 6.62 5.90 4.94
CA GLY A 64 6.22 6.71 3.79
C GLY A 64 4.70 6.69 3.50
N LEU A 65 3.99 5.65 3.96
CA LEU A 65 2.54 5.53 3.86
C LEU A 65 1.80 6.66 4.57
N ILE A 66 2.36 7.22 5.64
CA ILE A 66 1.76 8.35 6.35
C ILE A 66 1.68 9.55 5.40
N GLY A 67 2.77 9.86 4.69
CA GLY A 67 2.80 10.94 3.70
C GLY A 67 1.85 10.69 2.53
N MET A 68 1.78 9.44 2.05
CA MET A 68 0.84 9.06 0.99
C MET A 68 -0.62 9.21 1.42
N LEU A 69 -0.95 8.84 2.67
CA LEU A 69 -2.29 8.98 3.24
C LEU A 69 -2.68 10.45 3.41
N LEU A 70 -1.79 11.28 3.95
CA LEU A 70 -2.03 12.71 4.14
C LEU A 70 -2.34 13.42 2.82
N VAL A 71 -1.60 13.10 1.75
CA VAL A 71 -1.89 13.64 0.41
C VAL A 71 -3.28 13.23 -0.07
N GLY A 72 -3.67 11.97 0.11
CA GLY A 72 -5.01 11.50 -0.26
C GLY A 72 -6.11 12.24 0.50
N ILE A 73 -5.93 12.44 1.81
CA ILE A 73 -6.87 13.20 2.65
C ILE A 73 -6.94 14.65 2.15
N LEU A 74 -5.81 15.33 1.92
CA LEU A 74 -5.79 16.71 1.47
C LEU A 74 -6.45 16.89 0.09
N PHE A 75 -6.14 16.02 -0.87
CA PHE A 75 -6.69 16.11 -2.23
C PHE A 75 -8.21 15.87 -2.26
N GLN A 76 -8.71 14.97 -1.41
CA GLN A 76 -10.15 14.74 -1.25
C GLN A 76 -10.84 15.93 -0.57
N ASN A 77 -10.24 16.51 0.48
CA ASN A 77 -10.82 17.66 1.19
C ASN A 77 -10.84 18.94 0.33
N LEU A 78 -9.82 19.14 -0.51
CA LEU A 78 -9.74 20.27 -1.44
C LEU A 78 -10.55 20.07 -2.73
N GLN A 79 -11.24 18.92 -2.87
CA GLN A 79 -12.01 18.53 -4.05
C GLN A 79 -11.21 18.54 -5.37
N TRP A 80 -9.88 18.39 -5.29
CA TRP A 80 -9.03 18.24 -6.47
C TRP A 80 -9.16 16.86 -7.12
N VAL A 81 -9.55 15.87 -6.32
CA VAL A 81 -9.94 14.52 -6.75
C VAL A 81 -11.13 14.10 -5.90
N THR A 82 -12.30 13.96 -6.51
CA THR A 82 -13.52 13.54 -5.79
C THR A 82 -13.81 12.07 -6.09
N ILE A 83 -13.76 11.22 -5.07
CA ILE A 83 -14.00 9.77 -5.20
C ILE A 83 -15.51 9.42 -5.26
N GLU A 84 -16.37 10.18 -4.56
CA GLU A 84 -17.82 9.95 -4.50
C GLU A 84 -18.57 10.75 -5.56
N GLY A 85 -19.46 10.09 -6.32
CA GLY A 85 -20.29 10.73 -7.35
C GLY A 85 -19.65 10.95 -8.73
N ASN A 86 -18.36 10.62 -8.90
CA ASN A 86 -17.61 10.86 -10.12
C ASN A 86 -17.54 9.60 -11.04
N PRO A 87 -17.62 9.72 -12.39
CA PRO A 87 -17.39 8.63 -13.35
C PRO A 87 -16.10 7.80 -13.18
N ASN A 88 -15.15 8.21 -12.33
CA ASN A 88 -13.88 7.52 -12.11
C ASN A 88 -13.90 6.46 -11.00
N SER A 89 -14.98 6.35 -10.22
CA SER A 89 -15.19 5.25 -9.27
C SER A 89 -14.85 3.85 -9.83
N PRO A 90 -15.27 3.46 -11.05
CA PRO A 90 -14.88 2.17 -11.64
C PRO A 90 -13.38 2.04 -11.92
N ILE A 91 -12.70 3.12 -12.33
CA ILE A 91 -11.25 3.12 -12.60
C ILE A 91 -10.48 2.98 -11.28
N ILE A 92 -10.85 3.77 -10.27
CA ILE A 92 -10.25 3.70 -8.93
C ILE A 92 -10.46 2.31 -8.32
N ALA A 93 -11.65 1.73 -8.46
CA ALA A 93 -11.94 0.37 -8.00
C ALA A 93 -11.06 -0.68 -8.72
N LYS A 94 -10.86 -0.56 -10.04
CA LYS A 94 -9.96 -1.43 -10.81
C LYS A 94 -8.50 -1.26 -10.38
N LEU A 95 -8.04 -0.02 -10.18
CA LEU A 95 -6.67 0.29 -9.73
C LEU A 95 -6.41 -0.28 -8.33
N ARG A 96 -7.35 -0.16 -7.39
CA ARG A 96 -7.22 -0.73 -6.04
C ARG A 96 -7.08 -2.26 -6.09
N LYS A 97 -7.90 -2.93 -6.91
CA LYS A 97 -7.81 -4.39 -7.11
C LYS A 97 -6.46 -4.79 -7.72
N LEU A 98 -6.03 -4.09 -8.77
CA LEU A 98 -4.75 -4.36 -9.43
C LEU A 98 -3.57 -4.14 -8.48
N ALA A 99 -3.58 -3.07 -7.69
CA ALA A 99 -2.57 -2.80 -6.67
C ALA A 99 -2.49 -3.92 -5.64
N LEU A 100 -3.64 -4.39 -5.13
CA LEU A 100 -3.70 -5.52 -4.19
C LEU A 100 -3.12 -6.79 -4.81
N VAL A 101 -3.47 -7.11 -6.05
CA VAL A 101 -2.91 -8.27 -6.78
C VAL A 101 -1.39 -8.13 -6.90
N VAL A 102 -0.86 -6.99 -7.33
CA VAL A 102 0.60 -6.79 -7.45
C VAL A 102 1.31 -6.92 -6.10
N ILE A 103 0.75 -6.35 -5.04
CA ILE A 103 1.31 -6.43 -3.68
C ILE A 103 1.36 -7.89 -3.20
N LEU A 104 0.25 -8.63 -3.32
CA LEU A 104 0.15 -10.03 -2.88
C LEU A 104 1.00 -10.96 -3.76
N SER A 105 1.00 -10.78 -5.08
CA SER A 105 1.87 -11.54 -5.98
C SER A 105 3.34 -11.33 -5.64
N ARG A 106 3.75 -10.09 -5.37
CA ARG A 106 5.12 -9.80 -4.93
C ARG A 106 5.44 -10.42 -3.57
N ALA A 107 4.49 -10.38 -2.62
CA ALA A 107 4.65 -11.00 -1.31
C ALA A 107 4.88 -12.51 -1.46
N GLY A 108 4.04 -13.20 -2.22
CA GLY A 108 4.16 -14.65 -2.46
C GLY A 108 5.44 -15.03 -3.20
N LEU A 109 5.86 -14.27 -4.21
CA LEU A 109 7.10 -14.53 -4.95
C LEU A 109 8.38 -14.31 -4.13
N GLY A 110 8.33 -13.48 -3.09
CA GLY A 110 9.48 -13.21 -2.21
C GLY A 110 9.59 -14.16 -1.01
N MET A 111 8.71 -15.15 -0.89
CA MET A 111 8.73 -16.13 0.20
C MET A 111 9.63 -17.32 -0.12
N ASP A 112 10.32 -17.84 0.89
CA ASP A 112 11.08 -19.08 0.81
C ASP A 112 10.14 -20.31 0.99
N PRO A 113 9.96 -21.15 -0.05
CA PRO A 113 9.08 -22.31 0.03
C PRO A 113 9.52 -23.35 1.08
N ASP A 114 10.83 -23.50 1.31
CA ASP A 114 11.36 -24.49 2.24
C ASP A 114 11.15 -24.05 3.69
N ALA A 115 11.38 -22.77 3.98
CA ALA A 115 11.04 -22.18 5.28
C ALA A 115 9.53 -22.22 5.54
N PHE A 116 8.70 -21.93 4.53
CA PHE A 116 7.24 -21.99 4.65
C PHE A 116 6.75 -23.39 5.06
N ARG A 117 7.24 -24.45 4.40
CA ARG A 117 6.86 -25.83 4.73
C ARG A 117 7.28 -26.23 6.14
N LYS A 118 8.48 -25.84 6.56
CA LYS A 118 9.00 -26.11 7.92
C LYS A 118 8.17 -25.40 8.99
N LEU A 119 7.68 -24.20 8.70
CA LEU A 119 6.99 -23.31 9.66
C LEU A 119 5.46 -23.31 9.52
N TYR A 120 4.88 -24.15 8.66
CA TYR A 120 3.44 -24.12 8.35
C TYR A 120 2.53 -24.15 9.59
N GLY A 121 2.84 -25.02 10.57
CA GLY A 121 2.08 -25.08 11.82
C GLY A 121 2.20 -23.81 12.67
N ALA A 122 3.36 -23.15 12.65
CA ALA A 122 3.57 -21.88 13.35
C ALA A 122 2.82 -20.73 12.65
N ILE A 123 2.82 -20.71 11.31
CA ILE A 123 2.08 -19.72 10.50
C ILE A 123 0.58 -19.80 10.80
N LEU A 124 -0.01 -21.01 10.81
CA LEU A 124 -1.43 -21.18 11.11
C LEU A 124 -1.79 -20.73 12.53
N LYS A 125 -0.96 -21.09 13.53
CA LYS A 125 -1.18 -20.66 14.92
C LYS A 125 -1.08 -19.15 15.05
N LEU A 126 -0.09 -18.53 14.40
CA LEU A 126 0.11 -17.08 14.43
C LEU A 126 -0.98 -16.32 13.67
N GLY A 127 -1.52 -16.88 12.60
CA GLY A 127 -2.59 -16.25 11.81
C GLY A 127 -3.96 -16.35 12.47
N ILE A 128 -4.29 -17.49 13.10
CA ILE A 128 -5.66 -17.75 13.58
C ILE A 128 -5.83 -17.36 15.05
N VAL A 129 -4.88 -17.72 15.92
CA VAL A 129 -5.08 -17.57 17.38
C VAL A 129 -5.08 -16.10 17.81
N PRO A 130 -4.08 -15.27 17.45
CA PRO A 130 -4.11 -13.84 17.76
C PRO A 130 -5.31 -13.14 17.11
N TRP A 131 -5.58 -13.42 15.83
CA TRP A 131 -6.70 -12.83 15.10
C TRP A 131 -8.05 -13.09 15.79
N ALA A 132 -8.32 -14.34 16.19
CA ALA A 132 -9.56 -14.70 16.87
C ALA A 132 -9.70 -14.00 18.24
N ILE A 133 -8.61 -13.92 19.01
CA ILE A 133 -8.60 -13.25 20.30
C ILE A 133 -8.83 -11.75 20.14
N GLU A 134 -8.10 -11.10 19.23
CA GLU A 134 -8.27 -9.67 18.94
C GLU A 134 -9.68 -9.37 18.45
N TRP A 135 -10.22 -10.19 17.55
CA TRP A 135 -11.58 -10.06 17.04
C TRP A 135 -12.62 -10.10 18.16
N ILE A 136 -12.53 -11.08 19.06
CA ILE A 136 -13.44 -11.23 20.20
C ILE A 136 -13.31 -10.05 21.15
N VAL A 137 -12.08 -9.68 21.53
CA VAL A 137 -11.83 -8.57 22.47
C VAL A 137 -12.39 -7.26 21.90
N VAL A 138 -12.08 -6.93 20.64
CA VAL A 138 -12.56 -5.70 20.01
C VAL A 138 -14.08 -5.70 19.85
N THR A 139 -14.69 -6.85 19.53
CA THR A 139 -16.15 -6.97 19.44
C THR A 139 -16.80 -6.72 20.80
N LEU A 140 -16.27 -7.29 21.88
CA LEU A 140 -16.79 -7.10 23.24
C LEU A 140 -16.63 -5.63 23.67
N LEU A 141 -15.48 -5.01 23.39
CA LEU A 141 -15.25 -3.59 23.67
C LEU A 141 -16.20 -2.70 22.85
N GLY A 142 -16.40 -2.99 21.57
CA GLY A 142 -17.36 -2.28 20.71
C GLY A 142 -18.78 -2.35 21.26
N ARG A 143 -19.20 -3.53 21.74
CA ARG A 143 -20.53 -3.74 22.30
C ARG A 143 -20.71 -3.05 23.65
N TYR A 144 -19.80 -3.29 24.59
CA TYR A 144 -19.99 -2.87 25.98
C TYR A 144 -19.48 -1.46 26.27
N TRP A 145 -18.41 -1.03 25.61
CA TRP A 145 -17.83 0.28 25.82
C TRP A 145 -18.41 1.33 24.86
N LEU A 146 -18.45 1.04 23.56
CA LEU A 146 -19.01 1.96 22.55
C LEU A 146 -20.54 1.83 22.40
N GLN A 147 -21.17 0.91 23.14
CA GLN A 147 -22.62 0.66 23.13
C GLN A 147 -23.19 0.36 21.72
N MET A 148 -22.35 -0.18 20.82
CA MET A 148 -22.75 -0.47 19.45
C MET A 148 -23.65 -1.73 19.38
N PRO A 149 -24.54 -1.84 18.38
CA PRO A 149 -25.25 -3.09 18.10
C PRO A 149 -24.27 -4.25 17.80
N TRP A 150 -24.70 -5.49 18.05
CA TRP A 150 -23.87 -6.68 17.82
C TRP A 150 -23.31 -6.75 16.41
N LEU A 151 -24.14 -6.49 15.40
CA LEU A 151 -23.72 -6.54 14.00
C LEU A 151 -22.56 -5.56 13.70
N TRP A 152 -22.67 -4.32 14.18
CA TRP A 152 -21.64 -3.29 13.99
C TRP A 152 -20.38 -3.57 14.80
N SER A 153 -20.53 -4.15 15.99
CA SER A 153 -19.38 -4.51 16.84
C SER A 153 -18.60 -5.67 16.24
N LEU A 154 -19.28 -6.67 15.68
CA LEU A 154 -18.67 -7.82 15.01
C LEU A 154 -17.91 -7.40 13.74
N THR A 155 -18.50 -6.50 12.94
CA THR A 155 -17.84 -5.98 11.73
C THR A 155 -16.64 -5.10 12.08
N LEU A 156 -16.76 -4.23 13.09
CA LEU A 156 -15.65 -3.43 13.61
C LEU A 156 -14.51 -4.32 14.11
N GLY A 157 -14.83 -5.35 14.89
CA GLY A 157 -13.86 -6.35 15.33
C GLY A 157 -13.10 -6.96 14.15
N CYS A 158 -13.82 -7.42 13.13
CA CYS A 158 -13.20 -8.07 11.97
C CYS A 158 -12.28 -7.11 11.21
N LEU A 159 -12.69 -5.85 11.08
CA LEU A 159 -11.93 -4.81 10.38
C LEU A 159 -10.62 -4.48 11.12
N ILE A 160 -10.66 -4.40 12.46
CA ILE A 160 -9.51 -4.03 13.29
C ILE A 160 -8.54 -5.21 13.42
N ALA A 161 -9.04 -6.43 13.58
CA ALA A 161 -8.20 -7.63 13.67
C ALA A 161 -7.50 -7.97 12.33
N ALA A 162 -7.98 -7.44 11.20
CA ALA A 162 -7.36 -7.67 9.90
C ALA A 162 -5.99 -6.97 9.78
N VAL A 163 -4.96 -7.74 9.44
CA VAL A 163 -3.61 -7.24 9.21
C VAL A 163 -3.44 -6.78 7.77
N SER A 164 -2.72 -5.66 7.54
CA SER A 164 -2.52 -5.12 6.19
C SER A 164 -1.17 -5.53 5.58
N PRO A 165 -1.15 -6.38 4.52
CA PRO A 165 0.09 -6.83 3.88
C PRO A 165 0.82 -5.70 3.15
N ALA A 166 0.08 -4.68 2.69
CA ALA A 166 0.64 -3.56 1.93
C ALA A 166 1.70 -2.76 2.70
N VAL A 167 1.63 -2.76 4.03
CA VAL A 167 2.53 -1.98 4.90
C VAL A 167 3.70 -2.83 5.40
N ILE A 168 3.41 -4.09 5.74
CA ILE A 168 4.35 -4.98 6.41
C ILE A 168 5.31 -5.62 5.40
N VAL A 169 4.80 -6.05 4.24
CA VAL A 169 5.60 -6.77 3.23
C VAL A 169 6.81 -5.95 2.73
N PRO A 170 6.67 -4.68 2.32
CA PRO A 170 7.83 -3.89 1.88
C PRO A 170 8.87 -3.69 2.97
N THR A 171 8.42 -3.53 4.22
CA THR A 171 9.29 -3.32 5.39
C THR A 171 10.06 -4.58 5.73
N LEU A 172 9.40 -5.74 5.74
CA LEU A 172 10.04 -7.03 5.99
C LEU A 172 11.05 -7.40 4.91
N PHE A 173 10.75 -7.16 3.63
CA PHE A 173 11.72 -7.39 2.56
C PHE A 173 12.93 -6.47 2.63
N ARG A 174 12.76 -5.24 3.11
CA ARG A 174 13.90 -4.36 3.39
C ARG A 174 14.79 -4.93 4.49
N LEU A 175 14.18 -5.42 5.58
CA LEU A 175 14.92 -6.01 6.71
C LEU A 175 15.59 -7.34 6.35
N SER A 176 14.92 -8.19 5.57
CA SER A 176 15.50 -9.45 5.08
C SER A 176 16.67 -9.19 4.13
N GLY A 177 16.59 -8.16 3.29
CA GLY A 177 17.72 -7.72 2.45
C GLY A 177 18.94 -7.24 3.25
N LEU A 178 18.74 -6.83 4.51
CA LEU A 178 19.82 -6.49 5.45
C LEU A 178 20.31 -7.71 6.27
N GLY A 179 19.76 -8.91 6.04
CA GLY A 179 20.14 -10.14 6.74
C GLY A 179 19.38 -10.39 8.06
N TYR A 180 18.42 -9.54 8.45
CA TYR A 180 17.69 -9.74 9.71
C TYR A 180 16.66 -10.87 9.61
N GLY A 181 16.76 -11.85 10.53
CA GLY A 181 15.75 -12.89 10.73
C GLY A 181 15.62 -13.92 9.60
N VAL A 182 16.51 -13.86 8.58
CA VAL A 182 16.48 -14.72 7.39
C VAL A 182 16.73 -16.18 7.76
N GLU A 183 17.74 -16.45 8.60
CA GLU A 183 18.09 -17.82 9.02
C GLU A 183 16.95 -18.54 9.75
N LYS A 184 16.12 -17.78 10.48
CA LYS A 184 14.98 -18.31 11.23
C LYS A 184 13.67 -18.33 10.43
N GLY A 185 13.69 -17.88 9.18
CA GLY A 185 12.48 -17.80 8.34
C GLY A 185 11.42 -16.81 8.86
N ILE A 186 11.81 -15.84 9.71
CA ILE A 186 10.87 -14.88 10.34
C ILE A 186 10.18 -13.99 9.28
N PRO A 187 10.88 -13.44 8.27
CA PRO A 187 10.22 -12.68 7.21
C PRO A 187 9.15 -13.51 6.50
N THR A 188 9.45 -14.77 6.18
CA THR A 188 8.49 -15.68 5.52
C THR A 188 7.30 -16.02 6.43
N LEU A 189 7.54 -16.25 7.72
CA LEU A 189 6.48 -16.49 8.71
C LEU A 189 5.50 -15.32 8.80
N ILE A 190 6.00 -14.09 8.92
CA ILE A 190 5.14 -12.90 9.09
C ILE A 190 4.45 -12.55 7.77
N VAL A 191 5.13 -12.63 6.63
CA VAL A 191 4.51 -12.40 5.31
C VAL A 191 3.40 -13.41 5.06
N ALA A 192 3.59 -14.68 5.42
CA ALA A 192 2.58 -15.72 5.29
C ALA A 192 1.38 -15.54 6.23
N ALA A 193 1.62 -15.07 7.46
CA ALA A 193 0.54 -14.86 8.43
C ALA A 193 -0.25 -13.57 8.17
N ALA A 194 0.36 -12.57 7.51
CA ALA A 194 -0.28 -11.30 7.16
C ALA A 194 -0.95 -11.30 5.77
N GLY A 195 -0.73 -12.35 4.98
CA GLY A 195 -1.22 -12.50 3.61
C GLY A 195 -2.59 -13.16 3.50
#